data_AF-A0A376TEQ3-F1
#
_entry.id   AF-A0A376TEQ3-F1
#
_cell.length_a   1.000
_cell.length_b   1.000
_cell.length_c   1.000
_cell.angle_alpha   90.00
_cell.angle_beta   90.00
_cell.angle_gamma   90.00
#
_symmetry.space_group_name_H-M   'P 1'
#
loop_
_entity.id
_entity.type
_entity.pdbx_description
1 polymer ?
#
loop_
_entity_poly.entity_id
_entity_poly.type
_entity_poly.pdbx_seq_one_letter_code
_entity_poly.pdbx_strand_id
1 'polypeptide(L)'
;MRGKKWLADENFAHQEVSSMQKLATDPGEIPFCSQFARSDDHARIGCCEDNARIATAGYAAQIASMGYSVRIGSVGFNSHIGSSGERARVAVTGNSSRISSAGDSSRIANTGMRVRVCTLGERCHIASNGDLVQIASFGANARIANSGDNVHIIASGENSTVVSTGVVDSIILGPGGSAALAYHDGERVRFAVAIEGENNIRTGVRYRLNEQHQFVEC
;
A
#
# COMPACT_ATOMS: atom_id res chain seq x y z
N MET A 1 18.42 -18.75 6.80
CA MET A 1 18.57 -17.44 6.11
C MET A 1 17.20 -16.84 5.76
N ARG A 2 16.34 -16.51 6.74
CA ARG A 2 14.96 -16.03 6.47
C ARG A 2 14.66 -14.59 6.93
N GLY A 3 15.55 -13.94 7.68
CA GLY A 3 15.37 -12.56 8.16
C GLY A 3 15.75 -11.43 7.18
N LYS A 4 16.15 -11.72 5.94
CA LYS A 4 16.68 -10.70 5.00
C LYS A 4 15.70 -10.19 3.95
N LYS A 5 14.61 -10.92 3.68
CA LYS A 5 13.70 -10.59 2.56
C LYS A 5 12.92 -9.31 2.83
N TRP A 6 12.54 -9.11 4.09
CA TRP A 6 11.74 -7.96 4.48
C TRP A 6 12.55 -6.65 4.55
N LEU A 7 13.82 -6.72 4.97
CA LEU A 7 14.78 -5.61 4.80
C LEU A 7 14.96 -5.24 3.31
N ALA A 8 14.89 -6.21 2.41
CA ALA A 8 14.94 -5.93 0.98
C ALA A 8 13.66 -5.23 0.49
N ASP A 9 12.49 -5.58 1.04
CA ASP A 9 11.22 -4.91 0.72
C ASP A 9 11.19 -3.47 1.26
N GLU A 10 11.77 -3.21 2.43
CA GLU A 10 11.95 -1.86 2.98
C GLU A 10 12.89 -1.01 2.13
N ASN A 11 14.09 -1.53 1.82
CA ASN A 11 15.05 -0.86 0.94
C ASN A 11 14.45 -0.59 -0.44
N PHE A 12 13.69 -1.54 -0.98
CA PHE A 12 12.96 -1.37 -2.23
C PHE A 12 11.92 -0.25 -2.12
N ALA A 13 11.13 -0.20 -1.03
CA ALA A 13 10.17 0.87 -0.80
C ALA A 13 10.85 2.25 -0.73
N HIS A 14 11.98 2.37 -0.04
CA HIS A 14 12.79 3.59 -0.01
C HIS A 14 13.31 3.98 -1.40
N GLN A 15 13.79 3.02 -2.19
CA GLN A 15 14.27 3.25 -3.55
C GLN A 15 13.14 3.69 -4.49
N GLU A 16 11.97 3.04 -4.44
CA GLU A 16 10.81 3.41 -5.25
C GLU A 16 10.32 4.81 -4.89
N VAL A 17 10.17 5.10 -3.59
CA VAL A 17 9.78 6.44 -3.12
C VAL A 17 10.78 7.50 -3.56
N SER A 18 12.08 7.26 -3.38
CA SER A 18 13.13 8.20 -3.79
C SER A 18 13.14 8.42 -5.31
N SER A 19 12.95 7.36 -6.09
CA SER A 19 12.88 7.43 -7.56
C SER A 19 11.66 8.25 -8.02
N MET A 20 10.52 8.08 -7.36
CA MET A 20 9.31 8.85 -7.67
C MET A 20 9.42 10.31 -7.23
N GLN A 21 10.08 10.58 -6.12
CA GLN A 21 10.35 11.95 -5.71
C GLN A 21 11.24 12.67 -6.75
N LYS A 22 12.27 12.00 -7.27
CA LYS A 22 13.10 12.55 -8.37
C LYS A 22 12.26 12.86 -9.61
N LEU A 23 11.33 11.98 -9.97
CA LEU A 23 10.42 12.18 -11.10
C LEU A 23 9.51 13.41 -10.92
N ALA A 24 9.09 13.72 -9.68
CA ALA A 24 8.31 14.93 -9.41
C ALA A 24 9.16 16.22 -9.46
N THR A 25 10.46 16.14 -9.17
CA THR A 25 11.35 17.31 -9.10
C THR A 25 12.07 17.65 -10.40
N ASP A 26 12.28 16.69 -11.32
CA ASP A 26 13.06 16.91 -12.55
C ASP A 26 12.15 17.29 -13.73
N PRO A 27 12.08 18.58 -14.12
CA PRO A 27 11.05 19.09 -15.00
C PRO A 27 11.49 18.99 -16.46
N GLY A 28 11.42 17.79 -17.03
CA GLY A 28 11.66 17.60 -18.47
C GLY A 28 10.63 18.34 -19.33
N GLU A 29 9.34 18.26 -18.97
CA GLU A 29 8.20 18.92 -19.61
C GLU A 29 7.00 18.91 -18.64
N ILE A 30 7.06 19.66 -17.52
CA ILE A 30 5.96 19.65 -16.54
C ILE A 30 5.08 20.89 -16.77
N PRO A 31 3.81 20.75 -17.21
CA PRO A 31 2.89 21.87 -17.21
C PRO A 31 2.58 22.24 -15.75
N PHE A 32 2.59 23.52 -15.42
CA PHE A 32 2.19 24.01 -14.11
C PHE A 32 0.67 24.18 -14.09
N CYS A 33 -0.04 23.21 -13.51
CA CYS A 33 -1.48 23.33 -13.29
C CYS A 33 -1.94 22.44 -12.13
N SER A 34 -2.78 22.96 -11.25
CA SER A 34 -3.36 22.22 -10.11
C SER A 34 -4.20 21.00 -10.50
N GLN A 35 -4.58 20.84 -11.77
CA GLN A 35 -5.41 19.72 -12.24
C GLN A 35 -4.91 19.13 -13.57
N PHE A 36 -4.70 17.81 -13.58
CA PHE A 36 -4.35 17.04 -14.78
C PHE A 36 -5.34 15.91 -15.01
N ALA A 37 -5.78 15.75 -16.26
CA ALA A 37 -6.51 14.59 -16.73
C ALA A 37 -5.90 14.14 -18.06
N ARG A 38 -5.37 12.91 -18.14
CA ARG A 38 -4.87 12.32 -19.39
C ARG A 38 -5.47 10.93 -19.61
N SER A 39 -5.73 10.59 -20.87
CA SER A 39 -6.27 9.28 -21.27
C SER A 39 -5.31 8.51 -22.19
N ASP A 40 -4.04 8.90 -22.23
CA ASP A 40 -3.06 8.37 -23.17
C ASP A 40 -2.45 7.06 -22.66
N ASP A 41 -2.04 6.18 -23.58
CA ASP A 41 -1.43 4.89 -23.25
C ASP A 41 -0.10 4.99 -22.48
N HIS A 42 0.55 6.15 -22.51
CA HIS A 42 1.83 6.42 -21.85
C HIS A 42 1.82 7.78 -21.17
N ALA A 43 0.92 7.97 -20.21
CA ALA A 43 0.85 9.23 -19.46
C ALA A 43 2.05 9.36 -18.50
N ARG A 44 2.81 10.46 -18.60
CA ARG A 44 3.80 10.87 -17.59
C ARG A 44 3.40 12.21 -17.01
N ILE A 45 3.20 12.26 -15.68
CA ILE A 45 2.72 13.46 -14.98
C ILE A 45 3.55 13.67 -13.72
N GLY A 46 4.17 14.85 -13.61
CA GLY A 46 4.80 15.38 -12.41
C GLY A 46 3.98 16.56 -11.88
N CYS A 47 3.83 16.73 -10.57
CA CYS A 47 3.26 17.97 -10.01
C CYS A 47 3.84 18.25 -8.62
N CYS A 48 4.30 19.47 -8.39
CA CYS A 48 4.90 19.91 -7.12
C CYS A 48 4.06 20.97 -6.37
N GLU A 49 2.81 21.20 -6.79
CA GLU A 49 1.93 22.23 -6.22
C GLU A 49 1.17 21.76 -4.97
N ASP A 50 0.86 22.71 -4.09
CA ASP A 50 -0.08 22.50 -3.00
C ASP A 50 -1.50 22.38 -3.55
N ASN A 51 -2.15 21.22 -3.31
CA ASN A 51 -3.50 20.88 -3.80
C ASN A 51 -3.58 20.31 -5.23
N ALA A 52 -2.59 19.53 -5.64
CA ALA A 52 -2.61 18.82 -6.92
C ALA A 52 -3.76 17.79 -7.03
N ARG A 53 -4.42 17.76 -8.20
CA ARG A 53 -5.42 16.75 -8.59
C ARG A 53 -5.03 16.11 -9.91
N ILE A 54 -4.66 14.84 -9.89
CA ILE A 54 -4.22 14.11 -11.08
C ILE A 54 -5.19 12.95 -11.32
N ALA A 55 -5.68 12.84 -12.54
CA ALA A 55 -6.48 11.71 -13.01
C ALA A 55 -5.86 11.14 -14.28
N THR A 56 -5.68 9.83 -14.34
CA THR A 56 -5.23 9.17 -15.58
C THR A 56 -6.10 7.98 -15.92
N ALA A 57 -6.30 7.77 -17.21
CA ALA A 57 -6.80 6.52 -17.76
C ALA A 57 -5.87 6.03 -18.87
N GLY A 58 -5.65 4.72 -19.02
CA GLY A 58 -4.82 4.19 -20.11
C GLY A 58 -4.01 2.94 -19.79
N TYR A 59 -3.12 2.55 -20.71
CA TYR A 59 -2.37 1.29 -20.66
C TYR A 59 -1.03 1.33 -19.88
N ALA A 60 -0.51 2.52 -19.58
CA ALA A 60 0.61 2.73 -18.66
C ALA A 60 0.65 4.19 -18.22
N ALA A 61 0.55 4.44 -16.92
CA ALA A 61 0.63 5.78 -16.35
C ALA A 61 1.79 5.85 -15.36
N GLN A 62 2.60 6.89 -15.44
CA GLN A 62 3.63 7.22 -14.47
C GLN A 62 3.30 8.57 -13.85
N ILE A 63 2.94 8.59 -12.57
CA ILE A 63 2.48 9.78 -11.87
C ILE A 63 3.34 9.99 -10.64
N ALA A 64 4.03 11.11 -10.57
CA ALA A 64 4.73 11.55 -9.37
C ALA A 64 4.18 12.89 -8.91
N SER A 65 3.90 13.01 -7.61
CA SER A 65 3.49 14.30 -7.07
C SER A 65 4.06 14.60 -5.68
N MET A 66 4.34 15.88 -5.49
CA MET A 66 4.81 16.51 -4.27
C MET A 66 3.92 17.72 -3.98
N GLY A 67 3.77 18.08 -2.71
CA GLY A 67 2.91 19.19 -2.28
C GLY A 67 2.07 18.79 -1.07
N TYR A 68 1.52 19.76 -0.35
CA TYR A 68 0.89 19.50 0.95
C TYR A 68 -0.33 18.57 0.90
N SER A 69 -1.13 18.67 -0.16
CA SER A 69 -2.35 17.88 -0.35
C SER A 69 -2.46 17.42 -1.79
N VAL A 70 -2.38 16.11 -2.01
CA VAL A 70 -2.30 15.54 -3.36
C VAL A 70 -3.42 14.53 -3.52
N ARG A 71 -4.14 14.58 -4.65
CA ARG A 71 -5.17 13.60 -5.00
C ARG A 71 -4.84 12.98 -6.34
N ILE A 72 -4.61 11.68 -6.37
CA ILE A 72 -4.30 10.93 -7.58
C ILE A 72 -5.35 9.84 -7.79
N GLY A 73 -5.95 9.82 -8.97
CA GLY A 73 -6.79 8.74 -9.47
C GLY A 73 -6.15 8.11 -10.69
N SER A 74 -6.00 6.80 -10.72
CA SER A 74 -5.63 6.09 -11.95
C SER A 74 -6.59 4.94 -12.23
N VAL A 75 -7.02 4.84 -13.49
CA VAL A 75 -7.87 3.78 -14.03
C VAL A 75 -7.13 3.15 -15.21
N GLY A 76 -6.50 2.00 -15.03
CA GLY A 76 -5.70 1.47 -16.15
C GLY A 76 -4.82 0.28 -15.83
N PHE A 77 -4.12 -0.17 -16.85
CA PHE A 77 -3.13 -1.23 -16.72
C PHE A 77 -1.77 -0.60 -16.39
N ASN A 78 -0.96 -1.33 -15.61
CA ASN A 78 0.46 -1.02 -15.40
C ASN A 78 0.73 0.45 -14.97
N SER A 79 0.00 0.95 -13.97
CA SER A 79 0.22 2.28 -13.42
C SER A 79 1.32 2.28 -12.36
N HIS A 80 2.16 3.32 -12.36
CA HIS A 80 3.21 3.54 -11.39
C HIS A 80 3.03 4.93 -10.76
N ILE A 81 2.57 4.95 -9.51
CA ILE A 81 2.13 6.17 -8.82
C ILE A 81 2.97 6.37 -7.58
N GLY A 82 3.53 7.57 -7.44
CA GLY A 82 4.32 7.99 -6.29
C GLY A 82 3.83 9.33 -5.76
N SER A 83 3.69 9.43 -4.44
CA SER A 83 3.33 10.69 -3.79
C SER A 83 4.20 10.94 -2.56
N SER A 84 4.82 12.12 -2.47
CA SER A 84 5.54 12.55 -1.26
C SER A 84 4.84 13.69 -0.53
N GLY A 85 3.59 13.98 -0.89
CA GLY A 85 2.80 15.00 -0.21
C GLY A 85 2.32 14.60 1.18
N GLU A 86 2.33 15.53 2.15
CA GLU A 86 1.94 15.26 3.54
C GLU A 86 0.55 14.59 3.65
N ARG A 87 -0.43 15.08 2.87
CA ARG A 87 -1.78 14.51 2.78
C ARG A 87 -2.08 13.96 1.39
N ALA A 88 -1.40 12.87 1.05
CA ALA A 88 -1.66 12.13 -0.17
C ALA A 88 -2.98 11.34 -0.11
N ARG A 89 -3.77 11.38 -1.18
CA ARG A 89 -4.92 10.50 -1.41
C ARG A 89 -4.75 9.84 -2.77
N VAL A 90 -4.58 8.53 -2.79
CA VAL A 90 -4.36 7.78 -4.03
C VAL A 90 -5.46 6.74 -4.18
N ALA A 91 -6.14 6.74 -5.32
CA ALA A 91 -7.14 5.75 -5.69
C ALA A 91 -6.73 5.09 -7.01
N VAL A 92 -6.60 3.77 -7.01
CA VAL A 92 -6.21 3.02 -8.21
C VAL A 92 -7.17 1.87 -8.47
N THR A 93 -7.60 1.78 -9.73
CA THR A 93 -8.32 0.64 -10.25
C THR A 93 -7.65 0.16 -11.53
N GLY A 94 -7.53 -1.15 -11.69
CA GLY A 94 -6.89 -1.80 -12.83
C GLY A 94 -5.83 -2.82 -12.44
N ASN A 95 -4.97 -3.26 -13.36
CA ASN A 95 -4.10 -4.43 -13.16
C ASN A 95 -2.62 -4.04 -13.10
N SER A 96 -1.82 -4.76 -12.31
CA SER A 96 -0.36 -4.64 -12.23
C SER A 96 0.12 -3.24 -11.87
N SER A 97 -0.57 -2.56 -10.96
CA SER A 97 -0.22 -1.22 -10.53
C SER A 97 0.74 -1.21 -9.34
N ARG A 98 1.58 -0.18 -9.25
CA ARG A 98 2.45 0.09 -8.10
C ARG A 98 2.15 1.46 -7.54
N ILE A 99 2.02 1.53 -6.23
CA ILE A 99 1.72 2.74 -5.49
C ILE A 99 2.77 2.89 -4.39
N SER A 100 3.46 4.03 -4.38
CA SER A 100 4.40 4.40 -3.32
C SER A 100 3.97 5.73 -2.70
N SER A 101 4.02 5.82 -1.37
CA SER A 101 3.76 7.08 -0.67
C SER A 101 4.71 7.32 0.49
N ALA A 102 5.25 8.53 0.56
CA ALA A 102 6.19 8.97 1.60
C ALA A 102 5.55 9.89 2.65
N GLY A 103 4.35 10.42 2.40
CA GLY A 103 3.77 11.46 3.25
C GLY A 103 3.12 10.95 4.54
N ASP A 104 3.20 11.78 5.58
CA ASP A 104 2.78 11.54 6.98
C ASP A 104 1.28 11.26 7.22
N SER A 105 0.43 11.38 6.21
CA SER A 105 -1.01 11.14 6.32
C SER A 105 -1.59 10.67 4.99
N SER A 106 -0.99 9.60 4.47
CA SER A 106 -1.37 9.00 3.20
C SER A 106 -2.64 8.15 3.32
N ARG A 107 -3.56 8.31 2.36
CA ARG A 107 -4.74 7.44 2.21
C ARG A 107 -4.70 6.77 0.85
N ILE A 108 -4.62 5.46 0.82
CA ILE A 108 -4.51 4.68 -0.42
C ILE A 108 -5.71 3.75 -0.50
N ALA A 109 -6.42 3.79 -1.61
CA ALA A 109 -7.48 2.86 -1.95
C ALA A 109 -7.13 2.14 -3.25
N ASN A 110 -7.23 0.82 -3.28
CA ASN A 110 -7.06 0.06 -4.51
C ASN A 110 -8.12 -1.03 -4.64
N THR A 111 -8.57 -1.27 -5.86
CA THR A 111 -9.53 -2.34 -6.21
C THR A 111 -8.99 -3.20 -7.36
N GLY A 112 -7.68 -3.16 -7.57
CA GLY A 112 -7.01 -3.71 -8.74
C GLY A 112 -6.41 -5.09 -8.50
N MET A 113 -6.10 -5.81 -9.58
CA MET A 113 -5.41 -7.09 -9.50
C MET A 113 -3.88 -6.87 -9.54
N ARG A 114 -3.10 -7.66 -8.79
CA ARG A 114 -1.62 -7.59 -8.74
C ARG A 114 -1.09 -6.19 -8.40
N VAL A 115 -1.75 -5.51 -7.46
CA VAL A 115 -1.30 -4.19 -7.00
C VAL A 115 -0.22 -4.33 -5.94
N ARG A 116 0.83 -3.53 -6.02
CA ARG A 116 1.81 -3.36 -4.94
C ARG A 116 1.65 -1.98 -4.32
N VAL A 117 1.47 -1.93 -3.01
CA VAL A 117 1.35 -0.69 -2.24
C VAL A 117 2.49 -0.64 -1.23
N CYS A 118 3.25 0.45 -1.24
CA CYS A 118 4.35 0.70 -0.32
C CYS A 118 4.17 2.08 0.35
N THR A 119 4.18 2.15 1.68
CA THR A 119 4.08 3.41 2.42
C THR A 119 5.14 3.53 3.50
N LEU A 120 5.82 4.68 3.54
CA LEU A 120 6.84 4.99 4.53
C LEU A 120 6.39 6.03 5.57
N GLY A 121 5.40 6.85 5.23
CA GLY A 121 4.92 7.91 6.10
C GLY A 121 4.15 7.40 7.32
N GLU A 122 4.05 8.24 8.35
CA GLU A 122 3.22 7.97 9.52
C GLU A 122 1.73 7.94 9.16
N ARG A 123 0.89 7.38 10.04
CA ARG A 123 -0.59 7.43 9.98
C ARG A 123 -1.19 7.11 8.60
N CYS A 124 -0.66 6.08 7.97
CA CYS A 124 -1.14 5.63 6.67
C CYS A 124 -2.46 4.86 6.81
N HIS A 125 -3.40 5.12 5.91
CA HIS A 125 -4.63 4.35 5.78
C HIS A 125 -4.66 3.66 4.42
N ILE A 126 -4.70 2.33 4.41
CA ILE A 126 -4.71 1.54 3.19
C ILE A 126 -6.00 0.72 3.16
N ALA A 127 -6.79 0.91 2.11
CA ALA A 127 -7.97 0.10 1.81
C ALA A 127 -7.72 -0.67 0.51
N SER A 128 -7.88 -2.00 0.56
CA SER A 128 -7.65 -2.89 -0.57
C SER A 128 -8.84 -3.81 -0.79
N ASN A 129 -9.34 -3.86 -2.01
CA ASN A 129 -10.36 -4.81 -2.45
C ASN A 129 -9.90 -5.54 -3.72
N GLY A 130 -8.59 -5.69 -3.89
CA GLY A 130 -7.95 -6.27 -5.06
C GLY A 130 -7.33 -7.63 -4.77
N ASP A 131 -7.22 -8.46 -5.80
CA ASP A 131 -6.61 -9.79 -5.69
C ASP A 131 -5.10 -9.76 -5.96
N LEU A 132 -4.36 -10.66 -5.32
CA LEU A 132 -2.91 -10.79 -5.45
C LEU A 132 -2.17 -9.50 -5.06
N VAL A 133 -2.69 -8.78 -4.07
CA VAL A 133 -2.14 -7.50 -3.64
C VAL A 133 -0.99 -7.71 -2.64
N GLN A 134 0.03 -6.88 -2.74
CA GLN A 134 1.12 -6.79 -1.78
C GLN A 134 1.06 -5.41 -1.11
N ILE A 135 0.83 -5.39 0.20
CA ILE A 135 0.76 -4.15 0.98
C ILE A 135 1.92 -4.15 1.95
N ALA A 136 2.75 -3.11 1.89
CA ALA A 136 3.85 -2.89 2.81
C ALA A 136 3.78 -1.48 3.39
N SER A 137 3.58 -1.40 4.71
CA SER A 137 3.61 -0.15 5.46
C SER A 137 4.66 -0.23 6.55
N PHE A 138 5.60 0.71 6.48
CA PHE A 138 6.75 0.80 7.38
C PHE A 138 6.59 1.90 8.44
N GLY A 139 5.77 2.92 8.16
CA GLY A 139 5.51 4.01 9.09
C GLY A 139 4.56 3.64 10.24
N ALA A 140 4.68 4.36 11.36
CA ALA A 140 3.89 4.13 12.56
C ALA A 140 2.39 4.42 12.38
N ASN A 141 1.55 3.75 13.19
CA ASN A 141 0.10 3.91 13.23
C ASN A 141 -0.60 3.62 11.89
N ALA A 142 -0.07 2.68 11.10
CA ALA A 142 -0.69 2.29 9.85
C ALA A 142 -2.00 1.54 10.12
N ARG A 143 -3.04 1.83 9.34
CA ARG A 143 -4.33 1.10 9.38
C ARG A 143 -4.61 0.51 8.02
N ILE A 144 -4.65 -0.81 7.96
CA ILE A 144 -4.82 -1.56 6.72
C ILE A 144 -6.14 -2.32 6.79
N ALA A 145 -7.01 -2.11 5.81
CA ALA A 145 -8.25 -2.84 5.62
C ALA A 145 -8.20 -3.56 4.27
N ASN A 146 -8.40 -4.87 4.27
CA ASN A 146 -8.41 -5.69 3.08
C ASN A 146 -9.71 -6.50 2.95
N SER A 147 -10.18 -6.67 1.72
CA SER A 147 -11.29 -7.56 1.36
C SER A 147 -10.99 -8.43 0.14
N GLY A 148 -9.83 -8.26 -0.51
CA GLY A 148 -9.43 -9.09 -1.65
C GLY A 148 -8.68 -10.35 -1.24
N ASP A 149 -8.39 -11.21 -2.23
CA ASP A 149 -7.80 -12.53 -2.01
C ASP A 149 -6.30 -12.60 -2.33
N ASN A 150 -5.62 -13.57 -1.70
CA ASN A 150 -4.18 -13.83 -1.83
C ASN A 150 -3.31 -12.61 -1.52
N VAL A 151 -3.70 -11.86 -0.48
CA VAL A 151 -3.03 -10.61 -0.11
C VAL A 151 -1.87 -10.89 0.84
N HIS A 152 -0.75 -10.22 0.59
CA HIS A 152 0.42 -10.24 1.46
C HIS A 152 0.49 -8.91 2.18
N ILE A 153 0.46 -8.93 3.51
CA ILE A 153 0.44 -7.72 4.31
C ILE A 153 1.70 -7.64 5.17
N ILE A 154 2.31 -6.48 5.11
CA ILE A 154 3.48 -6.09 5.85
C ILE A 154 3.09 -4.80 6.58
N ALA A 155 3.03 -4.86 7.91
CA ALA A 155 2.62 -3.75 8.77
C ALA A 155 3.57 -3.66 9.96
N SER A 156 4.82 -3.29 9.69
CA SER A 156 5.92 -3.29 10.65
C SER A 156 6.06 -2.03 11.49
N GLY A 157 5.38 -0.96 11.10
CA GLY A 157 5.37 0.26 11.87
C GLY A 157 4.75 0.02 13.23
N GLU A 158 5.18 0.80 14.21
CA GLU A 158 4.66 0.73 15.58
C GLU A 158 3.14 0.95 15.60
N ASN A 159 2.42 0.20 16.44
CA ASN A 159 0.96 0.36 16.66
C ASN A 159 0.12 0.24 15.37
N SER A 160 0.58 -0.56 14.40
CA SER A 160 -0.16 -0.80 13.16
C SER A 160 -1.33 -1.76 13.39
N THR A 161 -2.46 -1.50 12.72
CA THR A 161 -3.66 -2.34 12.80
C THR A 161 -4.03 -2.86 11.42
N VAL A 162 -4.30 -4.17 11.32
CA VAL A 162 -4.71 -4.82 10.09
C VAL A 162 -6.06 -5.51 10.28
N VAL A 163 -6.98 -5.34 9.34
CA VAL A 163 -8.22 -6.12 9.27
C VAL A 163 -8.33 -6.67 7.86
N SER A 164 -8.55 -7.97 7.73
CA SER A 164 -8.86 -8.59 6.44
C SER A 164 -10.13 -9.40 6.52
N THR A 165 -11.01 -9.22 5.54
CA THR A 165 -12.19 -10.07 5.33
C THR A 165 -11.97 -11.10 4.22
N GLY A 166 -11.01 -10.87 3.32
CA GLY A 166 -10.57 -11.81 2.28
C GLY A 166 -9.37 -12.66 2.72
N VAL A 167 -8.92 -13.55 1.82
CA VAL A 167 -7.84 -14.51 2.10
C VAL A 167 -6.47 -13.82 2.13
N VAL A 168 -5.80 -13.88 3.28
CA VAL A 168 -4.44 -13.37 3.46
C VAL A 168 -3.45 -14.52 3.40
N ASP A 169 -2.48 -14.43 2.48
CA ASP A 169 -1.38 -15.41 2.37
C ASP A 169 -0.45 -15.32 3.57
N SER A 170 -0.08 -14.09 3.94
CA SER A 170 0.82 -13.85 5.05
C SER A 170 0.67 -12.45 5.62
N ILE A 171 0.98 -12.33 6.91
CA ILE A 171 1.06 -11.07 7.63
C ILE A 171 2.37 -10.95 8.41
N ILE A 172 2.94 -9.76 8.44
CA ILE A 172 4.05 -9.37 9.33
C ILE A 172 3.58 -8.16 10.12
N LEU A 173 3.74 -8.20 11.44
CA LEU A 173 3.38 -7.13 12.36
C LEU A 173 4.62 -6.49 12.98
N GLY A 174 4.51 -5.19 13.28
CA GLY A 174 5.46 -4.41 14.06
C GLY A 174 5.17 -4.43 15.56
N PRO A 175 5.99 -3.73 16.36
CA PRO A 175 5.80 -3.60 17.80
C PRO A 175 4.44 -3.00 18.14
N GLY A 176 3.70 -3.60 19.08
CA GLY A 176 2.35 -3.16 19.47
C GLY A 176 1.30 -3.31 18.36
N GLY A 177 1.62 -4.00 17.26
CA GLY A 177 0.72 -4.22 16.16
C GLY A 177 -0.35 -5.27 16.44
N SER A 178 -1.50 -5.16 15.77
CA SER A 178 -2.58 -6.15 15.84
C SER A 178 -3.20 -6.42 14.47
N ALA A 179 -3.74 -7.62 14.31
CA ALA A 179 -4.44 -8.04 13.10
C ALA A 179 -5.68 -8.87 13.41
N ALA A 180 -6.74 -8.68 12.63
CA ALA A 180 -7.91 -9.56 12.61
C ALA A 180 -8.14 -10.08 11.19
N LEU A 181 -8.09 -11.41 11.02
CA LEU A 181 -8.30 -12.08 9.73
C LEU A 181 -9.59 -12.88 9.78
N ALA A 182 -10.50 -12.63 8.84
CA ALA A 182 -11.71 -13.40 8.71
C ALA A 182 -11.41 -14.81 8.18
N TYR A 183 -12.15 -15.79 8.68
CA TYR A 183 -12.19 -17.14 8.15
C TYR A 183 -13.60 -17.71 8.29
N HIS A 184 -13.92 -18.73 7.50
CA HIS A 184 -15.18 -19.45 7.59
C HIS A 184 -14.92 -20.82 8.24
N ASP A 185 -15.60 -21.13 9.34
CA ASP A 185 -15.43 -22.39 10.08
C ASP A 185 -16.26 -23.55 9.52
N GLY A 186 -17.01 -23.31 8.44
CA GLY A 186 -17.95 -24.25 7.82
C GLY A 186 -19.42 -23.92 8.12
N GLU A 187 -19.71 -23.11 9.14
CA GLU A 187 -21.06 -22.69 9.52
C GLU A 187 -21.23 -21.15 9.45
N ARG A 188 -20.23 -20.40 9.89
CA ARG A 188 -20.27 -18.93 9.97
C ARG A 188 -18.90 -18.30 9.78
N VAL A 189 -18.89 -16.99 9.51
CA VAL A 189 -17.66 -16.19 9.48
C VAL A 189 -17.20 -15.87 10.90
N ARG A 190 -15.91 -16.04 11.16
CA ARG A 190 -15.21 -15.70 12.41
C ARG A 190 -13.96 -14.88 12.12
N PHE A 191 -13.36 -14.32 13.16
CA PHE A 191 -12.07 -13.60 13.07
C PHE A 191 -11.00 -14.29 13.92
N ALA A 192 -9.85 -14.56 13.31
CA ALA A 192 -8.63 -14.91 14.02
C ALA A 192 -7.89 -13.61 14.35
N VAL A 193 -7.52 -13.41 15.60
CA VAL A 193 -6.86 -12.18 16.07
C VAL A 193 -5.41 -12.50 16.43
N ALA A 194 -4.47 -11.74 15.87
CA ALA A 194 -3.06 -11.73 16.23
C ALA A 194 -2.73 -10.39 16.90
N ILE A 195 -2.13 -10.44 18.07
CA ILE A 195 -1.68 -9.26 18.81
C ILE A 195 -0.21 -9.50 19.16
N GLU A 196 0.65 -8.56 18.79
CA GLU A 196 2.07 -8.66 19.11
C GLU A 196 2.29 -8.73 20.62
N GLY A 197 3.10 -9.68 21.07
CA GLY A 197 3.31 -9.97 22.50
C GLY A 197 2.35 -11.02 23.09
N GLU A 198 1.28 -11.40 22.38
CA GLU A 198 0.34 -12.45 22.81
C GLU A 198 0.48 -13.71 21.95
N ASN A 199 0.17 -14.89 22.51
CA ASN A 199 0.09 -16.17 21.78
C ASN A 199 1.34 -16.49 20.92
N ASN A 200 2.53 -16.06 21.36
CA ASN A 200 3.81 -16.17 20.65
C ASN A 200 3.88 -15.40 19.30
N ILE A 201 3.02 -14.41 19.08
CA ILE A 201 3.12 -13.50 17.94
C ILE A 201 4.24 -12.49 18.22
N ARG A 202 5.26 -12.50 17.35
CA ARG A 202 6.48 -11.69 17.48
C ARG A 202 6.58 -10.68 16.35
N THR A 203 7.12 -9.51 16.67
CA THR A 203 7.46 -8.49 15.69
C THR A 203 8.41 -9.01 14.60
N GLY A 204 8.17 -8.60 13.36
CA GLY A 204 9.02 -8.93 12.20
C GLY A 204 8.97 -10.40 11.74
N VAL A 205 8.12 -11.24 12.35
CA VAL A 205 7.92 -12.63 11.95
C VAL A 205 6.72 -12.73 11.00
N ARG A 206 6.86 -13.57 9.97
CA ARG A 206 5.82 -13.83 8.98
C ARG A 206 4.90 -14.93 9.48
N TYR A 207 3.62 -14.61 9.62
CA TYR A 207 2.58 -15.54 10.02
C TYR A 207 1.58 -15.77 8.89
N ARG A 208 1.00 -16.94 8.84
CA ARG A 208 -0.15 -17.28 7.98
C ARG A 208 -1.20 -18.02 8.80
N LEU A 209 -2.44 -17.97 8.33
CA LEU A 209 -3.51 -18.78 8.92
C LEU A 209 -3.42 -20.22 8.37
N ASN A 210 -3.37 -21.22 9.25
CA ASN A 210 -3.44 -22.63 8.85
C ASN A 210 -4.91 -23.10 8.65
N GLU A 211 -5.09 -24.36 8.26
CA GLU A 211 -6.42 -24.98 8.09
C GLU A 211 -7.22 -25.04 9.40
N GLN A 212 -6.55 -24.98 10.55
CA GLN A 212 -7.16 -24.95 11.88
C GLN A 212 -7.44 -23.51 12.36
N HIS A 213 -7.29 -22.51 11.48
CA HIS A 213 -7.52 -21.10 11.78
C HIS A 213 -6.63 -20.52 12.88
N GLN A 214 -5.40 -21.03 12.98
CA GLN A 214 -4.35 -20.57 13.89
C GLN A 214 -3.22 -19.90 13.12
N PHE A 215 -2.61 -18.89 13.75
CA PHE A 215 -1.42 -18.24 13.21
C PHE A 215 -0.20 -19.14 13.37
N VAL A 216 0.45 -19.47 12.25
CA VAL A 216 1.68 -20.26 12.22
C VAL A 216 2.78 -19.51 11.48
N GLU A 217 4.01 -19.64 11.95
CA GLU A 217 5.19 -19.05 11.31
C GLU A 217 5.47 -19.74 9.95
N CYS A 218 5.87 -18.97 8.94
CA CYS A 218 6.16 -19.50 7.60
C CYS A 218 7.43 -18.94 6.96
#